data_AF-A0A1X1YJ48-F1
#
_entry.id   AF-A0A1X1YJ48-F1
#
_cell.length_a   1.000
_cell.length_b   1.000
_cell.length_c   1.000
_cell.angle_alpha   90.00
_cell.angle_beta   90.00
_cell.angle_gamma   90.00
#
_symmetry.space_group_name_H-M   'P 1'
#
loop_
_entity.id
_entity.type
_entity.pdbx_description
1 polymer ?
#
loop_
_entity_poly.entity_id
_entity_poly.type
_entity_poly.pdbx_seq_one_letter_code
_entity_poly.pdbx_strand_id
1 'polypeptide(L)'
;MRPTGVSTTTGSDNGLRERQRRELAEVRRQLGAARKRLRQAAIEYAATPDGAAEMFRRYELADDEQYRRVLRVTYLAGLAAAAEEYEQRCALGNATQYDGPLEAIPVGDFQDPLARALVEQRVMGSLRNGPSVIESGTVVVWLLRLMPDGRTRRRLRIVCDAELGVFTPTLAQVVAGALADPHTRERVVEFVGPQVEAAAAAECKRS
;
A
#
# COMPACT_ATOMS: atom_id res chain seq x y z
N MET A 1 -3.56 55.17 60.07
CA MET A 1 -2.54 54.38 59.37
C MET A 1 -3.18 53.09 58.87
N ARG A 2 -3.33 52.91 57.56
CA ARG A 2 -3.69 51.61 56.94
C ARG A 2 -2.47 51.14 56.15
N PRO A 3 -1.94 49.94 56.37
CA PRO A 3 -0.92 49.41 55.47
C PRO A 3 -1.61 48.84 54.22
N THR A 4 -1.17 49.34 53.08
CA THR A 4 -1.32 48.74 51.75
C THR A 4 -0.60 47.40 51.69
N GLY A 5 -1.30 46.36 51.22
CA GLY A 5 -0.74 45.03 50.98
C GLY A 5 -1.24 44.48 49.64
N VAL A 6 -0.83 45.11 48.55
CA VAL A 6 -0.91 44.55 47.19
C VAL A 6 0.39 43.82 46.93
N SER A 7 0.36 42.49 46.75
CA SER A 7 1.26 41.69 45.89
C SER A 7 1.32 40.22 46.30
N THR A 8 0.33 39.41 45.89
CA THR A 8 0.47 37.94 45.88
C THR A 8 -0.11 37.27 44.62
N THR A 9 -0.90 37.98 43.82
CA THR A 9 -1.61 37.41 42.68
C THR A 9 -0.73 37.20 41.43
N THR A 10 0.30 38.02 41.23
CA THR A 10 1.18 37.97 40.03
C THR A 10 2.17 36.80 40.03
N GLY A 11 2.60 36.32 41.20
CA GLY A 11 3.56 35.21 41.31
C GLY A 11 2.94 33.84 40.99
N SER A 12 1.70 33.61 41.43
CA SER A 12 0.96 32.36 41.16
C SER A 12 0.61 32.22 39.68
N ASP A 13 0.27 33.33 39.03
CA ASP A 13 -0.17 33.37 37.64
C ASP A 13 1.00 33.22 36.64
N ASN A 14 2.19 33.71 36.99
CA ASN A 14 3.42 33.44 36.24
C ASN A 14 3.87 31.98 36.39
N GLY A 15 3.78 31.40 37.60
CA GLY A 15 4.10 29.99 37.83
C GLY A 15 3.15 29.04 37.09
N LEU A 16 1.85 29.38 37.01
CA LEU A 16 0.87 28.64 36.23
C LEU A 16 1.16 28.73 34.73
N ARG A 17 1.46 29.94 34.21
CA ARG A 17 1.84 30.15 32.80
C ARG A 17 3.11 29.40 32.41
N GLU A 18 4.13 29.39 33.27
CA GLU A 18 5.34 28.62 33.03
C GLU A 18 5.09 27.11 33.03
N ARG A 19 4.26 26.61 33.94
CA ARG A 19 3.84 25.21 33.97
C ARG A 19 3.11 24.81 32.69
N GLN A 20 2.12 25.62 32.27
CA GLN A 20 1.39 25.42 31.02
C GLN A 20 2.30 25.46 29.79
N ARG A 21 3.29 26.36 29.75
CA ARG A 21 4.28 26.41 28.66
C ARG A 21 5.16 25.15 28.62
N ARG A 22 5.61 24.66 29.77
CA ARG A 22 6.39 23.41 29.85
C ARG A 22 5.55 22.21 29.41
N GLU A 23 4.31 22.13 29.85
CA GLU A 23 3.38 21.07 29.46
C GLU A 23 3.07 21.10 27.96
N LEU A 24 2.79 22.28 27.39
CA LEU A 24 2.59 22.44 25.96
C LEU A 24 3.84 22.05 25.15
N ALA A 25 5.03 22.41 25.63
CA ALA A 25 6.28 22.00 24.99
C ALA A 25 6.44 20.47 25.02
N GLU A 26 6.11 19.83 26.14
CA GLU A 26 6.17 18.38 26.27
C GLU A 26 5.17 17.67 25.34
N VAL A 27 3.90 18.11 25.33
CA VAL A 27 2.88 17.57 24.42
C VAL A 27 3.29 17.73 22.96
N ARG A 28 3.89 18.87 22.58
CA ARG A 28 4.42 19.07 21.22
C ARG A 28 5.55 18.11 20.87
N ARG A 29 6.47 17.84 21.81
CA ARG A 29 7.53 16.83 21.62
C ARG A 29 6.95 15.43 21.43
N GLN A 30 6.02 15.04 22.29
CA GLN A 30 5.36 13.73 22.23
C GLN A 30 4.59 13.55 20.92
N LEU A 31 3.85 14.58 20.48
CA LEU A 31 3.15 14.57 19.20
C LEU A 31 4.11 14.43 18.02
N GLY A 32 5.24 15.14 18.04
CA GLY A 32 6.29 15.02 17.02
C GLY A 32 6.86 13.61 16.94
N ALA A 33 7.18 13.00 18.09
CA ALA A 33 7.67 11.63 18.16
C ALA A 33 6.62 10.61 17.68
N ALA A 34 5.36 10.78 18.08
CA ALA A 34 4.26 9.92 17.65
C ALA A 34 4.03 9.98 16.13
N ARG A 35 4.06 11.18 15.53
CA ARG A 35 3.97 11.36 14.07
C ARG A 35 5.13 10.70 13.34
N LYS A 36 6.36 10.81 13.87
CA LYS A 36 7.53 10.13 13.29
C LYS A 36 7.36 8.61 13.32
N ARG A 37 6.91 8.05 14.45
CA ARG A 37 6.62 6.61 14.56
C ARG A 37 5.53 6.16 13.60
N LEU A 38 4.43 6.91 13.49
CA LEU A 38 3.35 6.59 12.57
C LEU A 38 3.84 6.60 11.11
N ARG A 39 4.65 7.58 10.73
CA ARG A 39 5.24 7.64 9.39
C ARG A 39 6.17 6.46 9.12
N GLN A 40 7.01 6.11 10.09
CA GLN A 40 7.92 4.97 9.96
C GLN A 40 7.16 3.65 9.80
N ALA A 41 6.14 3.41 10.62
CA ALA A 41 5.29 2.23 10.51
C ALA A 41 4.55 2.16 9.15
N ALA A 42 4.16 3.31 8.59
CA ALA A 42 3.55 3.37 7.27
C ALA A 42 4.54 3.01 6.15
N ILE A 43 5.82 3.40 6.28
CA ILE A 43 6.89 3.01 5.35
C ILE A 43 7.17 1.52 5.45
N GLU A 44 7.32 0.99 6.67
CA GLU A 44 7.54 -0.44 6.91
C GLU A 44 6.39 -1.28 6.35
N TYR A 45 5.15 -0.82 6.52
CA TYR A 45 4.00 -1.47 5.92
C TYR A 45 4.06 -1.41 4.38
N ALA A 46 4.36 -0.25 3.79
CA ALA A 46 4.49 -0.08 2.35
C ALA A 46 5.63 -0.91 1.72
N ALA A 47 6.61 -1.36 2.51
CA ALA A 47 7.68 -2.26 2.08
C ALA A 47 7.22 -3.74 1.97
N THR A 48 6.01 -4.06 2.41
CA THR A 48 5.41 -5.40 2.23
C THR A 48 4.62 -5.48 0.93
N PRO A 49 4.45 -6.67 0.32
CA PRO A 49 3.62 -6.81 -0.89
C PRO A 49 2.20 -6.27 -0.72
N ASP A 50 1.53 -6.63 0.39
CA ASP A 50 0.20 -6.14 0.72
C ASP A 50 0.16 -4.62 0.88
N GLY A 51 1.11 -4.07 1.65
CA GLY A 51 1.13 -2.63 1.93
C GLY A 51 1.51 -1.81 0.70
N ALA A 52 2.40 -2.29 -0.17
CA ALA A 52 2.67 -1.67 -1.46
C ALA A 52 1.40 -1.61 -2.31
N ALA A 53 0.68 -2.73 -2.43
CA ALA A 53 -0.56 -2.82 -3.20
C ALA A 53 -1.67 -1.91 -2.64
N GLU A 54 -1.88 -1.92 -1.31
CA GLU A 54 -2.86 -1.05 -0.64
C GLU A 54 -2.51 0.44 -0.76
N MET A 55 -1.25 0.81 -0.54
CA MET A 55 -0.80 2.20 -0.61
C MET A 55 -0.87 2.75 -2.03
N PHE A 56 -0.49 1.94 -3.02
CA PHE A 56 -0.59 2.32 -4.42
C PHE A 56 -2.05 2.51 -4.83
N ARG A 57 -2.96 1.60 -4.43
CA ARG A 57 -4.40 1.75 -4.67
C ARG A 57 -4.94 3.05 -4.07
N ARG A 58 -4.56 3.37 -2.83
CA ARG A 58 -4.97 4.63 -2.18
C ARG A 58 -4.45 5.84 -2.95
N TYR A 59 -3.23 5.75 -3.48
CA TYR A 59 -2.64 6.82 -4.29
C TYR A 59 -3.40 7.01 -5.61
N GLU A 60 -3.76 5.93 -6.29
CA GLU A 60 -4.54 5.99 -7.53
C GLU A 60 -5.90 6.68 -7.31
N LEU A 61 -6.57 6.37 -6.19
CA LEU A 61 -7.90 6.88 -5.84
C LEU A 61 -7.88 8.22 -5.08
N ALA A 62 -6.72 8.81 -4.80
CA ALA A 62 -6.64 10.05 -4.04
C ALA A 62 -6.96 11.26 -4.93
N ASP A 63 -8.02 11.99 -4.57
CA ASP A 63 -8.45 13.23 -5.22
C ASP A 63 -7.73 14.48 -4.66
N ASP A 64 -7.24 14.43 -3.42
CA ASP A 64 -6.51 15.53 -2.78
C ASP A 64 -5.01 15.45 -3.08
N GLU A 65 -4.46 16.49 -3.70
CA GLU A 65 -3.05 16.51 -4.15
C GLU A 65 -2.06 16.47 -2.98
N GLN A 66 -2.38 17.07 -1.83
CA GLN A 66 -1.49 17.03 -0.67
C GLN A 66 -1.42 15.61 -0.10
N TYR A 67 -2.56 14.94 0.03
CA TYR A 67 -2.66 13.56 0.47
C TYR A 67 -2.01 12.62 -0.54
N ARG A 68 -2.23 12.83 -1.84
CA ARG A 68 -1.59 12.10 -2.93
C ARG A 68 -0.06 12.19 -2.84
N ARG A 69 0.49 13.38 -2.57
CA ARG A 69 1.94 13.57 -2.33
C ARG A 69 2.42 12.78 -1.11
N VAL A 70 1.68 12.77 0.00
CA VAL A 70 2.03 12.00 1.20
C VAL A 70 2.06 10.50 0.89
N LEU A 71 1.03 9.98 0.21
CA LEU A 71 0.97 8.58 -0.19
C LEU A 71 2.13 8.21 -1.11
N ARG A 72 2.44 9.04 -2.12
CA ARG A 72 3.57 8.82 -3.03
C ARG A 72 4.90 8.74 -2.28
N VAL A 73 5.16 9.68 -1.37
CA VAL A 73 6.42 9.69 -0.60
C VAL A 73 6.53 8.44 0.29
N THR A 74 5.45 8.04 0.95
CA THR A 74 5.43 6.83 1.78
C THR A 74 5.63 5.57 0.94
N TYR A 75 4.95 5.47 -0.21
CA TYR A 75 5.06 4.34 -1.12
C TYR A 75 6.49 4.18 -1.65
N LEU A 76 7.09 5.25 -2.18
CA LEU A 76 8.45 5.22 -2.71
C LEU A 76 9.49 4.90 -1.62
N ALA A 77 9.30 5.42 -0.40
CA ALA A 77 10.16 5.06 0.73
C ALA A 77 10.00 3.58 1.12
N GLY A 78 8.80 3.02 1.03
CA GLY A 78 8.55 1.60 1.25
C GLY A 78 9.24 0.73 0.20
N LEU A 79 9.15 1.10 -1.09
CA LEU A 79 9.85 0.38 -2.16
C LEU A 79 11.37 0.42 -1.98
N ALA A 80 11.94 1.58 -1.59
CA ALA A 80 13.36 1.69 -1.30
C ALA A 80 13.79 0.78 -0.14
N ALA A 81 13.02 0.76 0.96
CA ALA A 81 13.29 -0.14 2.08
C ALA A 81 13.19 -1.64 1.68
N ALA A 82 12.23 -1.99 0.83
CA ALA A 82 12.10 -3.34 0.29
C ALA A 82 13.27 -3.74 -0.64
N ALA A 83 13.83 -2.78 -1.37
CA ALA A 83 15.02 -2.99 -2.20
C ALA A 83 16.29 -3.19 -1.35
N GLU A 84 16.50 -2.36 -0.31
CA GLU A 84 17.61 -2.52 0.64
C GLU A 84 17.56 -3.89 1.33
N GLU A 85 16.37 -4.34 1.72
CA GLU A 85 16.14 -5.66 2.32
C GLU A 85 16.48 -6.81 1.36
N TYR A 86 16.10 -6.66 0.08
CA TYR A 86 16.46 -7.62 -0.97
C TYR A 86 17.97 -7.67 -1.21
N GLU A 87 18.64 -6.52 -1.32
CA GLU A 87 20.10 -6.44 -1.48
C GLU A 87 20.85 -7.13 -0.33
N GLN A 88 20.37 -6.94 0.90
CA GLN A 88 20.91 -7.64 2.07
C GLN A 88 20.74 -9.16 1.97
N ARG A 89 19.57 -9.65 1.53
CA ARG A 89 19.36 -11.09 1.29
C ARG A 89 20.31 -11.64 0.22
N CYS A 90 20.51 -10.90 -0.88
CA CYS A 90 21.47 -11.26 -1.91
C CYS A 90 22.89 -11.35 -1.36
N ALA A 91 23.34 -10.35 -0.61
CA ALA A 91 24.68 -10.32 -0.02
C ALA A 91 24.93 -11.48 0.95
N LEU A 92 23.90 -11.95 1.65
CA LEU A 92 23.95 -13.08 2.57
C LEU A 92 23.74 -14.44 1.89
N GLY A 93 23.46 -14.48 0.58
CA GLY A 93 23.15 -15.74 -0.14
C GLY A 93 21.79 -16.36 0.22
N ASN A 94 20.88 -15.58 0.81
CA ASN A 94 19.54 -16.02 1.25
C ASN A 94 18.42 -15.66 0.26
N ALA A 95 18.75 -15.07 -0.89
CA ALA A 95 17.77 -14.72 -1.91
C ALA A 95 17.20 -15.97 -2.59
N THR A 96 15.89 -15.97 -2.82
CA THR A 96 15.15 -17.03 -3.49
C THR A 96 14.71 -16.60 -4.90
N GLN A 97 14.23 -17.55 -5.70
CA GLN A 97 13.67 -17.27 -7.03
C GLN A 97 12.42 -16.36 -7.03
N TYR A 98 11.81 -16.10 -5.87
CA TYR A 98 10.65 -15.21 -5.75
C TYR A 98 11.02 -13.83 -5.17
N ASP A 99 12.30 -13.59 -4.91
CA ASP A 99 12.80 -12.32 -4.43
C ASP A 99 13.17 -11.40 -5.59
N GLY A 100 13.14 -10.10 -5.33
CA GLY A 100 13.41 -9.05 -6.30
C GLY A 100 12.82 -7.72 -5.84
N PRO A 101 13.11 -6.64 -6.59
CA PRO A 101 12.42 -5.36 -6.48
C PRO A 101 10.91 -5.53 -6.36
N LEU A 102 10.32 -4.90 -5.33
CA LEU A 102 8.89 -4.93 -5.08
C LEU A 102 8.17 -3.89 -5.94
N GLU A 103 7.06 -4.29 -6.55
CA GLU A 103 6.24 -3.41 -7.38
C GLU A 103 4.76 -3.61 -7.08
N ALA A 104 3.97 -2.53 -7.15
CA ALA A 104 2.51 -2.61 -7.12
C ALA A 104 1.96 -2.54 -8.54
N ILE A 105 0.90 -3.29 -8.81
CA ILE A 105 0.31 -3.38 -10.14
C ILE A 105 -0.79 -2.32 -10.27
N PRO A 106 -0.71 -1.41 -11.25
CA PRO A 106 -1.77 -0.45 -11.50
C PRO A 106 -3.04 -1.15 -11.98
N VAL A 107 -4.20 -0.58 -11.68
CA VAL A 107 -5.44 -1.28 -12.00
C VAL A 107 -5.74 -1.38 -13.48
N GLY A 108 -5.34 -0.36 -14.23
CA GLY A 108 -5.77 -0.12 -15.59
C GLY A 108 -6.63 1.13 -15.70
N ASP A 109 -7.38 1.23 -16.79
CA ASP A 109 -8.27 2.36 -17.07
C ASP A 109 -9.47 2.36 -16.10
N PHE A 110 -9.79 3.49 -15.47
CA PHE A 110 -10.96 3.58 -14.60
C PHE A 110 -12.30 3.56 -15.37
N GLN A 111 -12.29 3.68 -16.70
CA GLN A 111 -13.48 3.51 -17.53
C GLN A 111 -13.76 2.04 -17.87
N ASP A 112 -12.77 1.16 -17.72
CA ASP A 112 -12.91 -0.29 -17.87
C ASP A 112 -13.83 -0.83 -16.74
N PRO A 113 -14.93 -1.53 -17.07
CA PRO A 113 -15.84 -2.13 -16.10
C PRO A 113 -15.19 -3.14 -15.14
N LEU A 114 -14.23 -3.93 -15.63
CA LEU A 114 -13.46 -4.88 -14.83
C LEU A 114 -12.54 -4.13 -13.86
N ALA A 115 -11.84 -3.10 -14.31
CA ALA A 115 -11.00 -2.27 -13.43
C ALA A 115 -11.83 -1.63 -12.30
N ARG A 116 -13.02 -1.12 -12.62
CA ARG A 116 -13.96 -0.59 -11.61
C ARG A 116 -14.42 -1.66 -10.62
N ALA A 117 -14.82 -2.83 -11.13
CA ALA A 117 -15.24 -3.94 -10.27
C ALA A 117 -14.11 -4.38 -9.32
N LEU A 118 -12.85 -4.40 -9.79
CA LEU A 118 -11.69 -4.69 -8.95
C LEU A 118 -11.50 -3.65 -7.84
N VAL A 119 -11.67 -2.36 -8.14
CA VAL A 119 -11.63 -1.29 -7.13
C VAL A 119 -12.72 -1.46 -6.10
N GLU A 120 -13.97 -1.67 -6.54
CA GLU A 120 -15.14 -1.84 -5.67
C GLU A 120 -14.99 -3.07 -4.76
N GLN A 121 -14.45 -4.17 -5.30
CA GLN A 121 -14.17 -5.39 -4.56
C GLN A 121 -12.85 -5.36 -3.78
N ARG A 122 -12.13 -4.23 -3.79
CA ARG A 122 -10.84 -4.01 -3.11
C ARG A 122 -9.82 -5.09 -3.45
N VAL A 123 -9.73 -5.42 -4.73
CA VAL A 123 -8.72 -6.31 -5.29
C VAL A 123 -7.53 -5.48 -5.76
N MET A 124 -6.35 -5.91 -5.34
CA MET A 124 -5.07 -5.22 -5.55
C MET A 124 -4.00 -6.25 -5.91
N GLY A 125 -2.94 -5.81 -6.58
CA GLY A 125 -1.85 -6.69 -7.01
C GLY A 125 -0.48 -6.11 -6.68
N SER A 126 0.45 -7.00 -6.37
CA SER A 126 1.88 -6.70 -6.29
C SER A 126 2.69 -7.84 -6.88
N LEU A 127 3.94 -7.59 -7.20
CA LEU A 127 4.87 -8.59 -7.67
C LEU A 127 6.28 -8.27 -7.19
N ARG A 128 7.18 -9.24 -7.33
CA ARG A 128 8.62 -9.01 -7.23
C ARG A 128 9.27 -9.36 -8.55
N ASN A 129 9.96 -8.41 -9.16
CA ASN A 129 10.59 -8.60 -10.46
C ASN A 129 12.11 -8.78 -10.31
N GLY A 130 12.52 -10.00 -9.98
CA GLY A 130 13.93 -10.36 -9.79
C GLY A 130 14.56 -11.01 -11.04
N PRO A 131 15.87 -11.34 -10.98
CA PRO A 131 16.59 -11.98 -12.08
C PRO A 131 15.94 -13.29 -12.59
N SER A 132 15.26 -14.04 -11.73
CA SER A 132 14.53 -15.27 -12.06
C SER A 132 13.40 -15.07 -13.07
N VAL A 133 12.84 -13.86 -13.16
CA VAL A 133 11.79 -13.52 -14.14
C VAL A 133 12.39 -13.47 -15.55
N ILE A 134 13.63 -13.00 -15.68
CA ILE A 134 14.37 -12.97 -16.96
C ILE A 134 14.63 -14.39 -17.46
N GLU A 135 15.05 -15.29 -16.56
CA GLU A 135 15.37 -16.67 -16.91
C GLU A 135 14.13 -17.51 -17.23
N SER A 136 13.06 -17.34 -16.45
CA SER A 136 11.85 -18.15 -16.60
C SER A 136 10.83 -17.58 -17.59
N GLY A 137 10.93 -16.29 -17.93
CA GLY A 137 9.93 -15.59 -18.74
C GLY A 137 8.57 -15.42 -18.03
N THR A 138 8.50 -15.70 -16.72
CA THR A 138 7.25 -15.65 -15.94
C THR A 138 7.47 -14.92 -14.61
N VAL A 139 6.42 -14.27 -14.13
CA VAL A 139 6.39 -13.59 -12.83
C VAL A 139 5.23 -14.10 -11.98
N VAL A 140 5.44 -14.16 -10.67
CA VAL A 140 4.38 -14.46 -9.71
C VAL A 140 3.73 -13.16 -9.26
N VAL A 141 2.49 -12.95 -9.70
CA VAL A 141 1.62 -11.88 -9.23
C VAL A 141 0.92 -12.31 -7.95
N TRP A 142 1.04 -11.49 -6.92
CA TRP A 142 0.37 -11.63 -5.64
C TRP A 142 -0.88 -10.75 -5.60
N LEU A 143 -2.03 -11.39 -5.68
CA LEU A 143 -3.30 -10.73 -5.49
C LEU A 143 -3.66 -10.65 -4.01
N LEU A 144 -4.18 -9.50 -3.63
CA LEU A 144 -4.74 -9.20 -2.33
C LEU A 144 -6.20 -8.76 -2.51
N ARG A 145 -7.10 -9.31 -1.69
CA ARG A 145 -8.47 -8.80 -1.55
C ARG A 145 -8.73 -8.43 -0.09
N LEU A 146 -9.06 -7.16 0.14
CA LEU A 146 -9.49 -6.67 1.45
C LEU A 146 -11.00 -6.87 1.59
N MET A 147 -11.40 -7.69 2.55
CA MET A 147 -12.82 -8.01 2.77
C MET A 147 -13.60 -6.77 3.27
N PRO A 148 -14.95 -6.78 3.21
CA PRO A 148 -15.77 -5.64 3.61
C PRO A 148 -15.57 -5.17 5.06
N ASP A 149 -15.15 -6.08 5.95
CA ASP A 149 -14.80 -5.77 7.34
C ASP A 149 -13.59 -4.84 7.51
N GLY A 150 -12.86 -4.57 6.42
CA GLY A 150 -11.68 -3.70 6.39
C GLY A 150 -10.47 -4.28 7.12
N ARG A 151 -10.49 -5.56 7.50
CA ARG A 151 -9.44 -6.21 8.29
C ARG A 151 -8.99 -7.52 7.69
N THR A 152 -9.94 -8.36 7.28
CA THR A 152 -9.65 -9.68 6.73
C THR A 152 -9.08 -9.55 5.33
N ARG A 153 -7.99 -10.27 5.07
CA ARG A 153 -7.27 -10.26 3.80
C ARG A 153 -7.25 -11.66 3.21
N ARG A 154 -7.73 -11.81 1.97
CA ARG A 154 -7.52 -13.01 1.17
C ARG A 154 -6.35 -12.76 0.23
N ARG A 155 -5.57 -13.81 -0.07
CA ARG A 155 -4.45 -13.74 -1.00
C ARG A 155 -4.53 -14.87 -2.01
N LEU A 156 -4.14 -14.59 -3.24
CA LEU A 156 -4.02 -15.57 -4.33
C LEU A 156 -2.74 -15.28 -5.11
N ARG A 157 -2.05 -16.32 -5.56
CA ARG A 157 -0.91 -16.18 -6.48
C ARG A 157 -1.35 -16.60 -7.88
N ILE A 158 -0.94 -15.82 -8.87
CA ILE A 158 -1.15 -16.09 -10.29
C ILE A 158 0.22 -16.00 -10.97
N VAL A 159 0.54 -16.98 -11.81
CA VAL A 159 1.72 -16.93 -12.66
C VAL A 159 1.31 -16.23 -13.95
N CYS A 160 2.06 -15.21 -14.34
CA CYS A 160 1.82 -14.46 -15.55
C CYS A 160 3.09 -14.44 -16.39
N ASP A 161 2.93 -14.32 -17.71
CA ASP A 161 4.05 -14.12 -18.60
C ASP A 161 4.68 -12.74 -18.39
N ALA A 162 6.01 -12.69 -18.43
CA ALA A 162 6.82 -11.49 -18.33
C ALA A 162 7.84 -11.51 -19.46
N GLU A 163 7.40 -11.05 -20.63
CA GLU A 163 8.20 -11.08 -21.86
C GLU A 163 9.53 -10.33 -21.66
N LEU A 164 10.64 -11.00 -21.94
CA LEU A 164 12.00 -10.48 -21.74
C LEU A 164 12.28 -9.98 -20.31
N GLY A 165 11.60 -10.54 -19.30
CA GLY A 165 11.75 -10.12 -17.90
C GLY A 165 11.00 -8.83 -17.54
N VAL A 166 10.20 -8.29 -18.46
CA VAL A 166 9.43 -7.06 -18.25
C VAL A 166 7.96 -7.41 -18.05
N PHE A 167 7.42 -7.01 -16.90
CA PHE A 167 6.00 -7.10 -16.62
C PHE A 167 5.33 -5.74 -16.79
N THR A 168 4.47 -5.62 -17.80
CA THR A 168 3.69 -4.42 -18.12
C THR A 168 2.16 -4.55 -17.94
N PRO A 169 1.55 -5.75 -17.82
CA PRO A 169 0.10 -5.85 -17.65
C PRO A 169 -0.45 -5.11 -16.43
N THR A 170 -1.63 -4.52 -16.63
CA THR A 170 -2.47 -3.96 -15.56
C THR A 170 -3.18 -5.06 -14.77
N LEU A 171 -3.70 -4.74 -13.59
CA LEU A 171 -4.43 -5.70 -12.76
C LEU A 171 -5.67 -6.23 -13.48
N ALA A 172 -6.39 -5.38 -14.22
CA ALA A 172 -7.53 -5.79 -15.04
C ALA A 172 -7.11 -6.83 -16.08
N GLN A 173 -6.01 -6.60 -16.80
CA GLN A 173 -5.47 -7.55 -17.79
C GLN A 173 -5.02 -8.86 -17.14
N VAL A 174 -4.36 -8.82 -15.98
CA VAL A 174 -3.97 -10.02 -15.22
C VAL A 174 -5.19 -10.85 -14.84
N VAL A 175 -6.23 -10.21 -14.28
CA VAL A 175 -7.44 -10.91 -13.84
C VAL A 175 -8.23 -11.44 -15.05
N ALA A 176 -8.33 -10.67 -16.13
CA ALA A 176 -8.98 -11.11 -17.36
C ALA A 176 -8.28 -12.36 -17.94
N GLY A 177 -6.94 -12.33 -18.05
CA GLY A 177 -6.16 -13.48 -18.50
C GLY A 177 -6.35 -14.71 -17.62
N ALA A 178 -6.31 -14.54 -16.30
CA ALA A 178 -6.49 -15.64 -15.35
C ALA A 178 -7.93 -16.17 -15.27
N LEU A 179 -8.93 -15.38 -15.64
CA LEU A 179 -10.32 -15.82 -15.81
C LEU A 179 -10.53 -16.57 -17.14
N ALA A 180 -9.74 -16.24 -18.17
CA ALA A 180 -9.77 -16.92 -19.45
C ALA A 180 -9.05 -18.28 -19.43
N ASP A 181 -8.02 -18.45 -18.59
CA ASP A 181 -7.31 -19.72 -18.41
C ASP A 181 -8.16 -20.74 -17.60
N PRO A 182 -8.56 -21.89 -18.21
CA PRO A 182 -9.32 -22.93 -17.53
C PRO A 182 -8.66 -23.47 -16.25
N HIS A 183 -7.33 -23.42 -16.15
CA HIS A 183 -6.59 -23.95 -15.01
C HIS A 183 -6.62 -23.04 -13.79
N THR A 184 -6.73 -21.72 -13.98
CA THR A 184 -6.79 -20.74 -12.88
C THR A 184 -8.20 -20.24 -12.61
N ARG A 185 -9.11 -20.33 -13.59
CA ARG A 185 -10.43 -19.69 -13.56
C ARG A 185 -11.22 -19.93 -12.27
N GLU A 186 -11.39 -21.18 -11.85
CA GLU A 186 -12.21 -21.52 -10.68
C GLU A 186 -11.72 -20.80 -9.40
N ARG A 187 -10.41 -20.87 -9.14
CA ARG A 187 -9.78 -20.23 -7.97
C ARG A 187 -9.84 -18.72 -8.05
N VAL A 188 -9.72 -18.16 -9.26
CA VAL A 188 -9.81 -16.72 -9.47
C VAL A 188 -11.24 -16.23 -9.23
N VAL A 189 -12.25 -16.92 -9.77
CA VAL A 189 -13.68 -16.61 -9.55
C VAL A 189 -14.00 -16.61 -8.05
N GLU A 190 -13.60 -17.66 -7.34
CA GLU A 190 -13.81 -17.78 -5.89
C GLU A 190 -13.13 -16.63 -5.12
N PHE A 191 -11.97 -16.18 -5.60
CA PHE A 191 -11.19 -15.11 -4.99
C PHE A 191 -11.79 -13.72 -5.25
N VAL A 192 -12.10 -13.38 -6.51
CA VAL A 192 -12.56 -12.03 -6.91
C VAL A 192 -14.05 -11.80 -6.66
N GLY A 193 -14.85 -12.87 -6.69
CA GLY A 193 -16.30 -12.83 -6.51
C GLY A 193 -17.10 -12.53 -7.78
N PRO A 194 -18.43 -12.72 -7.73
CA PRO A 194 -19.29 -12.73 -8.90
C PRO A 194 -19.38 -11.38 -9.63
N GLN A 195 -19.18 -10.26 -8.93
CA GLN A 195 -19.21 -8.92 -9.54
C GLN A 195 -18.08 -8.72 -10.55
N VAL A 196 -16.87 -9.18 -10.21
CA VAL A 196 -15.69 -9.08 -11.07
C VAL A 196 -15.80 -10.06 -12.24
N GLU A 197 -16.27 -11.29 -12.00
CA GLU A 197 -16.53 -12.26 -13.07
C GLU A 197 -17.55 -11.73 -14.09
N ALA A 198 -18.66 -11.16 -13.61
CA ALA A 198 -19.68 -10.57 -14.48
C ALA A 198 -19.14 -9.40 -15.30
N ALA A 199 -18.29 -8.56 -14.71
CA ALA A 199 -17.65 -7.45 -15.41
C ALA A 199 -16.72 -7.95 -16.55
N ALA A 200 -15.86 -8.93 -16.27
CA ALA A 200 -14.97 -9.53 -17.27
C ALA A 200 -15.77 -10.17 -18.43
N ALA A 201 -16.87 -10.87 -18.13
CA ALA A 201 -17.73 -11.48 -19.15
C ALA A 201 -18.44 -10.43 -20.03
N ALA A 202 -18.71 -9.23 -19.51
CA ALA A 202 -19.32 -8.14 -20.24
C ALA A 202 -18.34 -7.39 -21.16
N GLU A 203 -17.04 -7.45 -20.88
CA GLU A 203 -15.98 -6.93 -21.77
C GLU A 203 -15.71 -7.87 -22.94
N CYS A 204 -15.65 -9.18 -22.69
CA CYS A 204 -15.44 -10.19 -23.73
C CYS A 204 -16.55 -10.18 -24.82
N LYS A 205 -17.73 -9.62 -24.52
CA LYS A 205 -18.82 -9.44 -25.50
C LYS A 205 -18.71 -8.17 -26.36
N ARG A 206 -17.79 -7.25 -26.03
CA ARG A 206 -17.61 -5.97 -26.74
C ARG A 206 -16.39 -5.97 -27.67
N SER A 207 -15.48 -6.91 -27.49
CA SER A 207 -14.32 -7.18 -28.34
C SER A 207 -14.64 -8.17 -29.44
#